data_AF-A0A6N3AB41-F1
#
_entry.id   AF-A0A6N3AB41-F1
#
_cell.length_a   1.000
_cell.length_b   1.000
_cell.length_c   1.000
_cell.angle_alpha   90.00
_cell.angle_beta   90.00
_cell.angle_gamma   90.00
#
_symmetry.space_group_name_H-M   'P 1'
#
loop_
_entity.id
_entity.type
_entity.pdbx_description
1 polymer ?
#
loop_
_entity_poly.entity_id
_entity_poly.type
_entity_poly.pdbx_seq_one_letter_code
_entity_poly.pdbx_strand_id
1 'polypeptide(L)'
;MEAQVTTKQKKSIVELFMDGCKDGFYIGVEKILPALLMGAFIVQFLKLTGLVDLLGNLCGPVMGIFGLPGESIVVILSAFFSKGAGAATAFSLYSEGMLTAVQCTILIMPCMLMGTLVGHYARIVLVANTNPKHRLILLLIPIIDSILGMFIMKLILSFMGLL
;
A
#
# COMPACT_ATOMS: atom_id res chain seq x y z
N MET A 1 -45.70 -6.27 -29.61
CA MET A 1 -44.24 -6.45 -29.49
C MET A 1 -43.99 -6.83 -28.04
N GLU A 2 -43.96 -8.14 -27.76
CA GLU A 2 -43.89 -8.69 -26.41
C GLU A 2 -42.48 -8.49 -25.84
N ALA A 3 -42.38 -7.87 -24.67
CA ALA A 3 -41.13 -7.73 -23.94
C ALA A 3 -40.75 -9.10 -23.36
N GLN A 4 -39.72 -9.74 -23.94
CA GLN A 4 -39.11 -10.94 -23.38
C GLN A 4 -38.48 -10.60 -22.02
N VAL A 5 -39.15 -10.98 -20.94
CA VAL A 5 -38.57 -11.00 -19.59
C VAL A 5 -37.54 -12.13 -19.58
N THR A 6 -36.26 -11.77 -19.68
CA THR A 6 -35.16 -12.73 -19.59
C THR A 6 -35.07 -13.21 -18.14
N THR A 7 -35.67 -14.37 -17.85
CA THR A 7 -35.55 -15.05 -16.56
C THR A 7 -34.10 -15.52 -16.38
N LYS A 8 -33.27 -14.68 -15.74
CA LYS A 8 -31.89 -15.01 -15.41
C LYS A 8 -31.93 -16.20 -14.43
N GLN A 9 -31.64 -17.40 -14.91
CA GLN A 9 -31.58 -18.60 -14.08
C GLN A 9 -30.64 -18.35 -12.89
N LYS A 10 -31.11 -18.65 -11.67
CA LYS A 10 -30.29 -18.51 -10.45
C LYS A 10 -29.10 -19.47 -10.57
N LYS A 11 -27.90 -18.89 -10.68
CA LYS A 11 -26.64 -19.64 -10.72
C LYS A 11 -26.53 -20.60 -9.53
N SER A 12 -25.96 -21.77 -9.78
CA SER A 12 -25.62 -22.73 -8.74
C SER A 12 -24.56 -22.15 -7.78
N ILE A 13 -24.50 -22.64 -6.54
CA ILE A 13 -23.43 -22.30 -5.58
C ILE A 13 -22.05 -22.62 -6.17
N VAL A 14 -21.93 -23.72 -6.92
CA VAL A 14 -20.67 -24.10 -7.59
C VAL A 14 -20.31 -23.12 -8.69
N GLU A 15 -21.28 -22.65 -9.47
CA GLU A 15 -21.05 -21.65 -10.53
C GLU A 15 -20.66 -20.30 -9.96
N LEU A 16 -21.33 -19.85 -8.89
CA LEU A 16 -20.99 -18.63 -8.15
C LEU A 16 -19.56 -18.69 -7.60
N PHE A 17 -19.15 -19.85 -7.07
CA PHE A 17 -17.79 -20.06 -6.58
C PHE A 17 -16.77 -20.01 -7.73
N MET A 18 -17.03 -20.72 -8.84
CA MET A 18 -16.16 -20.71 -10.03
C MET A 18 -16.02 -19.32 -10.65
N ASP A 19 -17.12 -18.56 -10.75
CA ASP A 19 -17.10 -17.18 -11.18
C ASP A 19 -16.25 -16.32 -10.24
N GLY A 20 -16.40 -16.48 -8.92
CA GLY A 20 -15.59 -15.78 -7.93
C GLY A 20 -14.09 -16.10 -8.06
N CYS A 21 -13.73 -17.36 -8.30
CA CYS A 21 -12.34 -17.76 -8.57
C CYS A 21 -11.78 -17.09 -9.83
N LYS A 22 -12.58 -17.05 -10.90
CA LYS A 22 -12.21 -16.41 -12.16
C LYS A 22 -12.02 -14.91 -11.98
N ASP A 23 -12.98 -14.23 -11.36
CA ASP A 23 -12.90 -12.80 -11.06
C ASP A 23 -11.68 -12.49 -10.20
N GLY A 24 -11.42 -13.30 -9.16
CA GLY A 24 -10.23 -13.17 -8.32
C GLY A 24 -8.92 -13.29 -9.12
N PHE A 25 -8.83 -14.26 -10.03
CA PHE A 25 -7.65 -14.42 -10.90
C PHE A 25 -7.42 -13.20 -11.79
N TYR A 26 -8.47 -12.70 -12.47
CA TYR A 26 -8.35 -11.52 -13.34
C TYR A 26 -8.07 -10.24 -12.55
N ILE A 27 -8.67 -10.05 -11.37
CA ILE A 27 -8.31 -8.94 -10.46
C ILE A 27 -6.82 -9.04 -10.10
N GLY A 28 -6.33 -10.24 -9.81
CA GLY A 28 -4.92 -10.52 -9.53
C GLY A 28 -4.01 -10.09 -10.68
N VAL A 29 -4.23 -10.63 -11.88
CA VAL A 29 -3.36 -10.42 -13.04
C VAL A 29 -3.50 -9.03 -13.66
N GLU A 30 -4.71 -8.47 -13.72
CA GLU A 30 -4.94 -7.19 -14.41
C GLU A 30 -4.79 -5.96 -13.50
N LYS A 31 -4.92 -6.12 -12.18
CA LYS A 31 -4.92 -4.98 -11.24
C LYS A 31 -3.81 -5.09 -10.19
N ILE A 32 -3.69 -6.22 -9.49
CA ILE A 32 -2.75 -6.36 -8.36
C ILE A 32 -1.31 -6.49 -8.86
N LEU A 33 -1.05 -7.43 -9.78
CA LEU A 33 0.29 -7.70 -10.29
C LEU A 33 0.92 -6.49 -10.99
N PRO A 34 0.21 -5.73 -11.87
CA PRO A 34 0.79 -4.54 -12.50
C PRO A 34 1.14 -3.44 -11.48
N ALA A 35 0.29 -3.24 -10.46
CA ALA A 35 0.58 -2.27 -9.40
C ALA A 35 1.78 -2.68 -8.53
N LEU A 36 1.92 -3.98 -8.27
CA LEU A 36 3.09 -4.55 -7.58
C LEU A 36 4.38 -4.30 -8.38
N LEU A 37 4.36 -4.63 -9.68
CA LEU A 37 5.50 -4.41 -10.58
C LEU A 37 5.86 -2.94 -10.72
N MET A 38 4.86 -2.06 -10.82
CA MET A 38 5.09 -0.62 -10.89
C MET A 38 5.82 -0.09 -9.66
N GLY A 39 5.42 -0.49 -8.44
CA GLY A 39 6.10 -0.08 -7.22
C GLY A 39 7.54 -0.61 -7.14
N ALA A 40 7.75 -1.89 -7.47
CA ALA A 40 9.10 -2.47 -7.55
C ALA A 40 9.98 -1.75 -8.60
N PHE A 41 9.41 -1.41 -9.76
CA PHE A 41 10.09 -0.66 -10.81
C PHE A 41 10.47 0.74 -10.36
N ILE A 42 9.57 1.47 -9.68
CA ILE A 42 9.87 2.80 -9.13
C ILE A 42 11.06 2.74 -8.18
N VAL A 43 11.09 1.78 -7.26
CA VAL A 43 12.20 1.61 -6.32
C VAL A 43 13.49 1.30 -7.05
N GLN A 44 13.45 0.35 -7.98
CA GLN A 44 14.62 -0.03 -8.74
C GLN A 44 15.15 1.16 -9.56
N PHE A 45 14.26 1.96 -10.14
CA PHE A 45 14.62 3.19 -10.83
C PHE A 45 15.28 4.22 -9.90
N LEU A 46 14.71 4.47 -8.71
CA LEU A 46 15.29 5.37 -7.72
C LEU A 46 16.66 4.87 -7.25
N LYS A 47 16.84 3.56 -7.06
CA LYS A 47 18.12 2.96 -6.67
C LYS A 47 19.18 3.14 -7.76
N LEU A 48 18.85 2.77 -9.00
CA LEU A 48 19.79 2.86 -10.12
C LEU A 48 20.22 4.29 -10.44
N THR A 49 19.35 5.27 -10.15
CA THR A 49 19.65 6.69 -10.38
C THR A 49 20.34 7.37 -9.20
N GLY A 50 20.54 6.68 -8.07
CA GLY A 50 21.08 7.25 -6.83
C GLY A 50 20.13 8.23 -6.12
N LEU A 51 18.87 8.34 -6.57
CA LEU A 51 17.89 9.22 -5.95
C LEU A 51 17.48 8.77 -4.55
N VAL A 52 17.67 7.49 -4.21
CA VAL A 52 17.40 6.99 -2.84
C VAL A 52 18.23 7.73 -1.81
N ASP A 53 19.51 7.99 -2.09
CA ASP A 53 20.41 8.68 -1.16
C ASP A 53 20.01 10.15 -0.99
N LEU A 54 19.60 10.79 -2.09
CA LEU A 54 19.10 12.17 -2.09
C LEU A 54 17.81 12.28 -1.27
N LEU A 55 16.83 11.40 -1.53
CA LEU A 55 15.58 11.33 -0.79
C LEU A 55 15.83 10.96 0.68
N GLY A 56 16.78 10.08 0.94
CA GLY A 56 17.17 9.68 2.28
C GLY A 56 17.76 10.82 3.08
N ASN A 57 18.62 11.65 2.50
CA ASN A 57 19.15 12.83 3.15
C ASN A 57 18.07 13.90 3.42
N LEU A 58 17.16 14.12 2.48
CA LEU A 58 16.10 15.11 2.62
C LEU A 58 15.03 14.67 3.63
N CYS A 59 14.62 13.40 3.58
CA CYS A 59 13.59 12.84 4.46
C CYS A 59 14.16 12.28 5.78
N GLY A 60 15.49 12.19 5.91
CA GLY A 60 16.20 11.66 7.07
C GLY A 60 15.77 12.27 8.40
N PRO A 61 15.64 13.61 8.53
CA PRO A 61 15.16 14.23 9.77
C PRO A 61 13.76 13.76 10.17
N VAL A 62 12.86 13.54 9.20
CA VAL A 62 11.49 13.07 9.45
C VAL A 62 11.50 11.58 9.78
N MET A 63 12.26 10.77 9.06
CA MET A 63 12.38 9.33 9.32
C MET A 63 13.04 9.02 10.66
N GLY A 64 14.02 9.85 11.07
CA GLY A 64 14.69 9.74 12.36
C GLY A 64 13.73 9.87 13.55
N ILE A 65 12.64 10.63 13.42
CA ILE A 65 11.59 10.72 14.46
C ILE A 65 10.99 9.33 14.75
N PHE A 66 10.92 8.47 13.74
CA PHE A 66 10.38 7.11 13.84
C PHE A 66 11.45 6.05 14.13
N GLY A 67 12.73 6.43 14.26
CA GLY A 67 13.84 5.47 14.36
C GLY A 67 14.12 4.74 13.04
N LEU A 68 13.71 5.34 11.93
CA LEU A 68 13.88 4.80 10.59
C LEU A 68 15.05 5.49 9.87
N PRO A 69 15.82 4.76 9.04
CA PRO A 69 16.86 5.35 8.23
C PRO A 69 16.22 6.10 7.04
N GLY A 70 16.93 7.06 6.46
CA GLY A 70 16.39 7.93 5.42
C GLY A 70 15.91 7.16 4.19
N GLU A 71 16.60 6.09 3.81
CA GLU A 71 16.30 5.29 2.63
C GLU A 71 14.92 4.60 2.72
N SER A 72 14.39 4.43 3.94
CA SER A 72 13.08 3.81 4.17
C SER A 72 11.90 4.56 3.55
N ILE A 73 12.08 5.83 3.14
CA ILE A 73 11.05 6.62 2.44
C ILE A 73 10.53 5.91 1.19
N VAL A 74 11.39 5.17 0.48
CA VAL A 74 10.99 4.45 -0.75
C VAL A 74 9.96 3.36 -0.47
N VAL A 75 9.95 2.81 0.76
CA VAL A 75 8.93 1.84 1.20
C VAL A 75 7.56 2.51 1.31
N ILE A 76 7.50 3.70 1.91
CA ILE A 76 6.26 4.47 2.08
C ILE A 76 5.73 4.94 0.71
N LEU A 77 6.62 5.38 -0.18
CA LEU A 77 6.27 5.73 -1.56
C LEU A 77 5.72 4.52 -2.33
N SER A 78 6.36 3.36 -2.24
CA SER A 78 5.83 2.12 -2.83
C SER A 78 4.48 1.72 -2.24
N ALA A 79 4.34 1.81 -0.92
CA ALA A 79 3.09 1.52 -0.22
C ALA A 79 1.94 2.39 -0.72
N PHE A 80 2.19 3.68 -0.96
CA PHE A 80 1.21 4.65 -1.47
C PHE A 80 0.50 4.15 -2.74
N PHE A 81 1.23 3.46 -3.61
CA PHE A 81 0.67 2.85 -4.83
C PHE A 81 0.10 1.46 -4.61
N SER A 82 0.74 0.63 -3.77
CA SER A 82 0.31 -0.74 -3.49
C SER A 82 0.83 -1.25 -2.14
N LYS A 83 -0.06 -1.80 -1.30
CA LYS A 83 0.32 -2.45 -0.02
C LYS A 83 1.40 -3.52 -0.23
N GLY A 84 1.21 -4.37 -1.25
CA GLY A 84 2.16 -5.43 -1.59
C GLY A 84 3.50 -4.90 -2.08
N ALA A 85 3.51 -3.81 -2.84
CA ALA A 85 4.75 -3.19 -3.29
C ALA A 85 5.54 -2.58 -2.13
N GLY A 86 4.86 -1.92 -1.18
CA GLY A 86 5.50 -1.43 0.04
C GLY A 86 6.18 -2.57 0.81
N ALA A 87 5.46 -3.66 1.06
CA ALA A 87 6.00 -4.84 1.76
C ALA A 87 7.18 -5.48 1.02
N ALA A 88 7.08 -5.66 -0.31
CA ALA A 88 8.17 -6.18 -1.12
C ALA A 88 9.40 -5.27 -1.10
N THR A 89 9.18 -3.95 -1.14
CA THR A 89 10.27 -2.95 -1.05
C THR A 89 10.99 -3.04 0.29
N ALA A 90 10.24 -3.13 1.40
CA ALA A 90 10.81 -3.31 2.73
C ALA A 90 11.64 -4.60 2.81
N PHE A 91 11.13 -5.69 2.25
CA PHE A 91 11.85 -6.96 2.19
C PHE A 91 13.15 -6.87 1.37
N SER A 92 13.13 -6.18 0.22
CA SER A 92 14.34 -5.97 -0.59
C SER A 92 15.40 -5.20 0.19
N LEU A 93 15.05 -4.08 0.85
CA LEU A 93 16.00 -3.29 1.63
C LEU A 93 16.50 -4.05 2.88
N TYR A 94 15.65 -4.84 3.52
CA TYR A 94 16.06 -5.74 4.61
C TYR A 94 17.07 -6.78 4.14
N SER A 95 16.82 -7.40 2.99
CA SER A 95 17.70 -8.42 2.39
C SER A 95 19.07 -7.83 1.99
N GLU A 96 19.11 -6.55 1.65
CA GLU A 96 20.33 -5.79 1.36
C GLU A 96 21.05 -5.27 2.62
N GLY A 97 20.51 -5.53 3.82
CA GLY A 97 21.08 -5.07 5.09
C GLY A 97 20.87 -3.58 5.39
N MET A 98 20.07 -2.87 4.58
CA MET A 98 19.77 -1.45 4.77
C MET A 98 18.68 -1.21 5.83
N LEU A 99 17.86 -2.22 6.12
CA LEU A 99 16.84 -2.18 7.17
C LEU A 99 17.04 -3.32 8.18
N THR A 100 16.70 -3.07 9.44
CA THR A 100 16.58 -4.10 10.47
C THR A 100 15.16 -4.66 10.54
N ALA A 101 14.99 -5.83 11.17
CA ALA A 101 13.66 -6.42 11.38
C ALA A 101 12.74 -5.50 12.19
N VAL A 102 13.30 -4.75 13.15
CA VAL A 102 12.58 -3.76 13.97
C VAL A 102 12.08 -2.61 13.09
N GLN A 103 12.93 -2.08 12.21
CA GLN A 103 12.54 -1.02 11.27
C GLN A 103 11.47 -1.49 10.27
N CYS A 104 11.59 -2.72 9.76
CA CYS A 104 10.55 -3.34 8.94
C CYS A 104 9.21 -3.46 9.67
N THR A 105 9.23 -3.73 10.98
CA THR A 105 8.02 -3.80 11.80
C THR A 105 7.33 -2.44 11.92
N ILE A 106 8.08 -1.34 12.02
CA ILE A 106 7.51 0.01 11.98
C ILE A 106 6.93 0.31 10.59
N LEU A 107 7.64 -0.08 9.53
CA LEU A 107 7.24 0.14 8.13
C LEU A 107 6.02 -0.68 7.68
N ILE A 108 5.61 -1.71 8.44
CA ILE A 108 4.36 -2.42 8.16
C ILE A 108 3.14 -1.51 8.34
N MET A 109 3.23 -0.53 9.25
CA MET A 109 2.14 0.40 9.57
C MET A 109 1.71 1.23 8.35
N PRO A 110 2.59 1.96 7.65
CA PRO A 110 2.20 2.69 6.44
C PRO A 110 1.81 1.76 5.30
N CYS A 111 2.41 0.57 5.20
CA CYS A 111 1.99 -0.43 4.22
C CYS A 111 0.52 -0.85 4.42
N MET A 112 0.09 -1.04 5.66
CA MET A 112 -1.24 -1.56 5.97
C MET A 112 -2.30 -0.48 6.16
N LEU A 113 -1.98 0.66 6.76
CA LEU A 113 -2.96 1.71 7.04
C LEU A 113 -3.20 2.62 5.83
N MET A 114 -2.14 3.00 5.12
CA MET A 114 -2.23 3.91 3.97
C MET A 114 -2.25 3.18 2.62
N GLY A 115 -1.60 2.01 2.51
CA GLY A 115 -1.20 1.53 1.19
C GLY A 115 -2.32 1.25 0.18
N THR A 116 -1.98 1.34 -1.12
CA THR A 116 -2.92 1.37 -2.25
C THR A 116 -3.87 2.58 -2.21
N LEU A 117 -3.42 3.72 -1.67
CA LEU A 117 -4.27 4.89 -1.40
C LEU A 117 -4.93 5.43 -2.67
N VAL A 118 -4.14 5.69 -3.71
CA VAL A 118 -4.62 6.25 -4.98
C VAL A 118 -5.62 5.30 -5.64
N GLY A 119 -5.32 4.00 -5.63
CA GLY A 119 -6.16 2.97 -6.21
C GLY A 119 -7.51 2.84 -5.49
N HIS A 120 -7.51 2.85 -4.15
CA HIS A 120 -8.75 2.83 -3.37
C HIS A 120 -9.57 4.11 -3.54
N TYR A 121 -8.91 5.26 -3.57
CA TYR A 121 -9.59 6.53 -3.79
C TYR A 121 -10.32 6.55 -5.14
N ALA A 122 -9.67 6.11 -6.21
CA ALA A 122 -10.29 6.04 -7.53
C ALA A 122 -11.43 5.01 -7.60
N ARG A 123 -11.24 3.80 -7.05
CA ARG A 123 -12.20 2.69 -7.19
C ARG A 123 -13.38 2.76 -6.22
N ILE A 124 -13.21 3.39 -5.06
CA ILE A 124 -14.22 3.43 -4.00
C ILE A 124 -14.77 4.84 -3.87
N VAL A 125 -13.92 5.83 -3.56
CA VAL A 125 -14.36 7.18 -3.17
C VAL A 125 -15.02 7.93 -4.34
N LEU A 126 -14.45 7.83 -5.54
CA LEU A 126 -15.02 8.46 -6.75
C LEU A 126 -16.25 7.71 -7.26
N VAL A 127 -16.21 6.37 -7.29
CA VAL A 127 -17.32 5.53 -7.78
C VAL A 127 -18.55 5.61 -6.88
N ALA A 128 -18.37 5.66 -5.56
CA ALA A 128 -19.46 5.83 -4.61
C ALA A 128 -20.06 7.26 -4.63
N ASN A 129 -19.59 8.13 -5.54
CA ASN A 129 -19.99 9.54 -5.66
C ASN A 129 -20.05 10.26 -4.31
N THR A 130 -19.04 10.03 -3.47
CA THR A 130 -18.94 10.66 -2.15
C THR A 130 -18.95 12.17 -2.27
N ASN A 131 -19.45 12.85 -1.23
CA ASN A 131 -19.55 14.30 -1.19
C ASN A 131 -18.18 14.95 -1.52
N PRO A 132 -18.09 15.79 -2.57
CA PRO A 132 -16.83 16.40 -3.02
C PRO A 132 -16.05 17.10 -1.92
N LYS A 133 -16.75 17.72 -0.95
CA LYS A 133 -16.12 18.43 0.18
C LYS A 133 -15.31 17.51 1.09
N HIS A 134 -15.70 16.24 1.20
CA HIS A 134 -15.04 15.27 2.09
C HIS A 134 -13.99 14.42 1.37
N ARG A 135 -13.90 14.47 0.04
CA ARG A 135 -12.98 13.60 -0.71
C ARG A 135 -11.52 13.81 -0.33
N LEU A 136 -11.10 15.07 -0.17
CA LEU A 136 -9.74 15.37 0.27
C LEU A 136 -9.47 14.81 1.68
N ILE A 137 -10.44 14.93 2.59
CA ILE A 137 -10.32 14.38 3.95
C ILE A 137 -10.19 12.86 3.91
N LEU A 138 -10.98 12.18 3.06
CA LEU A 138 -10.90 10.73 2.87
C LEU A 138 -9.55 10.26 2.31
N LEU A 139 -8.82 11.13 1.60
CA LEU A 139 -7.46 10.87 1.16
C LEU A 139 -6.42 11.11 2.27
N LEU A 140 -6.64 12.11 3.12
CA LEU A 140 -5.69 12.48 4.17
C LEU A 140 -5.76 11.59 5.41
N ILE A 141 -6.94 11.07 5.77
CA ILE A 141 -7.13 10.23 6.96
C ILE A 141 -6.15 9.04 6.98
N PRO A 142 -6.00 8.22 5.92
CA PRO A 142 -5.07 7.08 5.94
C PRO A 142 -3.61 7.48 6.08
N ILE A 143 -3.23 8.67 5.57
CA ILE A 143 -1.87 9.20 5.73
C ILE A 143 -1.62 9.54 7.21
N ILE A 144 -2.55 10.27 7.83
CA ILE A 144 -2.45 10.63 9.25
C ILE A 144 -2.45 9.37 10.12
N ASP A 145 -3.34 8.42 9.83
CA ASP A 145 -3.43 7.15 10.55
C ASP A 145 -2.13 6.34 10.43
N SER A 146 -1.50 6.32 9.26
CA SER A 146 -0.19 5.68 9.11
C SER A 146 0.92 6.34 9.92
N ILE A 147 0.94 7.67 10.01
CA ILE A 147 1.92 8.42 10.80
C ILE A 147 1.75 8.11 12.28
N LEU A 148 0.51 8.14 12.77
CA LEU A 148 0.18 7.77 14.14
C LEU A 148 0.52 6.31 14.41
N GLY A 149 0.19 5.41 13.48
CA GLY A 149 0.51 3.99 13.57
C GLY A 149 2.01 3.72 13.68
N MET A 150 2.83 4.39 12.85
CA MET A 150 4.29 4.30 12.96
C MET A 150 4.79 4.78 14.32
N PHE A 151 4.25 5.89 14.82
CA PHE A 151 4.63 6.43 16.11
C PHE A 151 4.26 5.48 17.26
N ILE A 152 3.05 4.94 17.24
CA ILE A 152 2.58 3.97 18.24
C ILE A 152 3.44 2.70 18.18
N MET A 153 3.73 2.17 16.99
CA MET A 153 4.58 0.99 16.85
C MET A 153 5.99 1.25 17.37
N LYS A 154 6.58 2.42 17.09
CA LYS A 154 7.86 2.83 17.67
C LYS A 154 7.82 2.82 19.20
N LEU A 155 6.76 3.39 19.81
CA LEU A 155 6.62 3.39 21.27
C LEU A 155 6.54 1.96 21.82
N ILE A 156 5.71 1.10 21.23
CA ILE A 156 5.58 -0.30 21.64
C ILE A 156 6.94 -1.00 21.60
N LEU A 157 7.67 -0.88 20.50
CA LEU A 157 8.98 -1.51 20.34
C LEU A 157 10.02 -0.95 21.31
N SER A 158 9.96 0.34 21.62
CA SER A 158 10.80 0.98 22.63
C SER A 158 10.49 0.46 24.04
N PHE A 159 9.22 0.32 24.40
CA PHE A 159 8.81 -0.28 25.67
C PHE A 159 9.24 -1.74 25.81
N MET A 160 9.34 -2.47 24.70
CA MET A 160 9.84 -3.84 24.66
C MET A 160 11.38 -3.94 24.71
N GLY A 161 12.10 -2.80 24.66
CA GLY A 161 13.57 -2.77 24.66
C GLY A 161 14.20 -3.22 23.34
N LEU A 162 13.47 -3.11 22.23
CA LEU A 162 13.91 -3.54 20.89
C LEU A 162 14.44 -2.38 20.02
N LEU A 163 14.37 -1.14 20.52
CA LEU A 163 14.79 0.10 19.87
C LEU A 163 15.88 0.81 20.67
#